data_AF-A0A3B0CKJ2-F1
#
_entry.id   AF-A0A3B0CKJ2-F1
#
_cell.length_a   1.000
_cell.length_b   1.000
_cell.length_c   1.000
_cell.angle_alpha   90.00
_cell.angle_beta   90.00
_cell.angle_gamma   90.00
#
_symmetry.space_group_name_H-M   'P 1'
#
loop_
_entity.id
_entity.type
_entity.pdbx_description
1 polymer ?
#
loop_
_entity_poly.entity_id
_entity_poly.type
_entity_poly.pdbx_seq_one_letter_code
_entity_poly.pdbx_strand_id
1 'polypeptide(L)'
;MIRKIVKIAAVVLVAVVLAAAALLWYARPVEPLDLSYGSISLAQKGIEMIKARKPELHISEKELNDLLKKQLAERAQLSPDVVVEGARFEQRGNRITAYVNLKAAGLIAAGLSADFTVEWKPPKLIVNPAEARIRSLSVPASWLPIEPLEINLAEALPSLVGIQEIRFEERDIVVAFKLNGLLP
;
A
#
# COMPACT_ATOMS: atom_id res chain seq x y z
N MET A 1 25.69 -29.08 -41.80
CA MET A 1 24.68 -28.12 -41.32
C MET A 1 24.35 -28.28 -39.82
N ILE A 2 24.14 -29.50 -39.32
CA ILE A 2 23.75 -29.78 -37.91
C ILE A 2 24.65 -29.10 -36.86
N ARG A 3 25.99 -29.14 -37.03
CA ARG A 3 26.95 -28.49 -36.10
C ARG A 3 26.78 -26.96 -35.98
N LYS A 4 26.27 -26.28 -37.01
CA LYS A 4 26.02 -24.83 -36.96
C LYS A 4 24.71 -24.52 -36.24
N ILE A 5 23.68 -25.34 -36.45
CA ILE A 5 22.37 -25.21 -35.78
C ILE A 5 22.52 -25.44 -34.27
N VAL A 6 23.28 -26.45 -33.85
CA VAL A 6 23.54 -26.72 -32.43
C VAL A 6 24.29 -25.56 -31.75
N LYS A 7 25.26 -24.94 -32.43
CA LYS A 7 25.96 -23.76 -31.93
C LYS A 7 25.03 -22.56 -31.77
N ILE A 8 24.17 -22.30 -32.75
CA ILE A 8 23.20 -21.20 -32.69
C ILE A 8 22.20 -21.44 -31.56
N ALA A 9 21.66 -22.67 -31.44
CA ALA A 9 20.74 -23.03 -30.37
C ALA A 9 21.40 -22.88 -28.99
N ALA A 10 22.66 -23.28 -28.83
CA ALA A 10 23.40 -23.09 -27.59
C ALA A 10 23.61 -21.60 -27.25
N VAL A 11 23.96 -20.77 -28.24
CA VAL A 11 24.12 -19.32 -28.05
C VAL A 11 22.79 -18.67 -27.67
N VAL A 12 21.69 -19.03 -28.34
CA VAL A 12 20.34 -18.54 -28.01
C VAL A 12 19.94 -18.95 -26.61
N LEU A 13 20.18 -20.21 -26.22
CA LEU A 13 19.89 -20.70 -24.88
C LEU A 13 20.66 -19.91 -23.81
N VAL A 14 21.96 -19.71 -24.02
CA VAL A 14 22.80 -18.90 -23.11
C VAL A 14 22.28 -17.46 -23.03
N ALA A 15 21.90 -16.85 -24.16
CA ALA A 15 21.36 -15.50 -24.18
C ALA A 15 20.04 -15.40 -23.39
N VAL A 16 19.15 -16.40 -23.52
CA VAL A 16 17.89 -16.45 -22.75
C VAL A 16 18.15 -16.58 -21.25
N VAL A 17 19.10 -17.44 -20.85
CA VAL A 17 19.47 -17.61 -19.43
C VAL A 17 20.05 -16.32 -18.85
N LEU A 18 20.93 -15.64 -19.60
CA LEU A 18 21.51 -14.35 -19.18
C LEU A 18 20.45 -13.25 -19.08
N ALA A 19 19.51 -13.19 -20.02
CA ALA A 19 18.40 -12.24 -19.99
C ALA A 19 17.49 -12.48 -18.77
N ALA A 20 17.16 -13.74 -18.47
CA ALA A 20 16.38 -14.10 -17.30
C ALA A 20 17.10 -13.73 -15.98
N ALA A 21 18.40 -14.02 -15.88
CA ALA A 21 19.21 -13.65 -14.71
C ALA A 21 19.28 -12.13 -14.51
N ALA A 22 19.43 -11.37 -15.60
CA ALA A 22 19.42 -9.91 -15.56
C ALA A 22 18.08 -9.35 -15.07
N LEU A 23 16.95 -9.91 -15.54
CA LEU A 23 15.61 -9.53 -15.09
C LEU A 23 15.40 -9.80 -13.60
N LEU A 24 15.80 -10.98 -13.11
CA LEU A 24 15.69 -11.33 -11.69
C LEU A 24 16.55 -10.40 -10.80
N TRP A 25 17.76 -10.06 -11.24
CA TRP A 25 18.62 -9.14 -10.52
C TRP A 25 18.07 -7.70 -10.52
N TYR A 26 17.46 -7.29 -11.64
CA TYR A 26 16.84 -5.98 -11.76
C TYR A 26 15.55 -5.85 -10.93
N ALA A 27 14.80 -6.93 -10.71
CA ALA A 27 13.61 -6.87 -9.86
C ALA A 27 13.93 -6.67 -8.37
N ARG A 28 15.16 -6.95 -7.92
CA ARG A 28 15.53 -6.96 -6.50
C ARG A 28 15.20 -5.64 -5.77
N PRO A 29 14.76 -5.71 -4.50
CA PRO A 29 14.50 -4.54 -3.67
C PRO A 29 15.69 -3.58 -3.61
N VAL A 30 15.40 -2.28 -3.65
CA VAL A 30 16.41 -1.22 -3.50
C VAL A 30 16.70 -0.95 -2.03
N GLU A 31 15.67 -1.02 -1.18
CA GLU A 31 15.75 -0.79 0.26
C GLU A 31 15.29 -2.05 1.02
N PRO A 32 15.97 -2.44 2.10
CA PRO A 32 15.43 -3.43 3.03
C PRO A 32 14.26 -2.80 3.79
N LEU A 33 13.05 -3.26 3.51
CA LEU A 33 11.83 -2.88 4.22
C LEU A 33 11.40 -4.03 5.13
N ASP A 34 10.70 -3.68 6.21
CA ASP A 34 10.08 -4.63 7.14
C ASP A 34 8.58 -4.33 7.33
N LEU A 35 7.89 -5.22 8.02
CA LEU A 35 6.51 -5.05 8.45
C LEU A 35 6.39 -4.64 9.92
N SER A 36 7.47 -4.14 10.54
CA SER A 36 7.44 -3.69 11.92
C SER A 36 6.67 -2.38 12.03
N TYR A 37 5.72 -2.34 12.97
CA TYR A 37 4.86 -1.20 13.23
C TYR A 37 4.86 -0.84 14.73
N GLY A 38 4.70 0.45 15.04
CA GLY A 38 4.50 0.92 16.41
C GLY A 38 3.10 0.60 16.94
N SER A 39 2.95 0.53 18.27
CA SER A 39 1.63 0.41 18.89
C SER A 39 0.83 1.70 18.67
N ILE A 40 -0.17 1.67 17.80
CA ILE A 40 -1.08 2.79 17.56
C ILE A 40 -2.36 2.54 18.36
N SER A 41 -2.66 3.42 19.29
CA SER A 41 -3.89 3.36 20.08
C SER A 41 -4.91 4.36 19.54
N LEU A 42 -5.49 4.08 18.37
CA LEU A 42 -6.62 4.87 17.83
C LEU A 42 -7.75 5.03 18.86
N ALA A 43 -7.97 3.99 19.69
CA ALA A 43 -8.92 4.02 20.79
C ALA A 43 -8.57 5.07 21.88
N GLN A 44 -7.28 5.23 22.22
CA GLN A 44 -6.86 6.23 23.20
C GLN A 44 -7.00 7.64 22.64
N LYS A 45 -6.63 7.86 21.37
CA LYS A 45 -6.90 9.13 20.68
C LYS A 45 -8.39 9.47 20.63
N GLY A 46 -9.25 8.47 20.41
CA GLY A 46 -10.70 8.61 20.51
C GLY A 46 -11.17 9.15 21.86
N ILE A 47 -10.62 8.61 22.95
CA ILE A 47 -10.92 9.07 24.32
C ILE A 47 -10.40 10.50 24.54
N GLU A 48 -9.21 10.83 24.04
CA GLU A 48 -8.63 12.16 24.13
C GLU A 48 -9.44 13.21 23.38
N MET A 49 -9.98 12.89 22.19
CA MET A 49 -10.88 13.77 21.44
C MET A 49 -12.13 14.15 22.26
N ILE A 50 -12.77 13.16 22.89
CA ILE A 50 -13.95 13.36 23.74
C ILE A 50 -13.59 14.27 24.92
N LYS A 51 -12.43 14.05 25.56
CA LYS A 51 -11.93 14.87 26.66
C LYS A 51 -11.62 16.31 26.21
N ALA A 52 -11.01 16.47 25.05
CA ALA A 52 -10.60 17.76 24.50
C ALA A 52 -11.75 18.58 23.89
N ARG A 53 -12.95 17.98 23.76
CA ARG A 53 -14.13 18.57 23.06
C ARG A 53 -13.81 19.05 21.64
N LYS A 54 -12.79 18.45 21.02
CA LYS A 54 -12.42 18.68 19.62
C LYS A 54 -12.64 17.37 18.89
N PRO A 55 -13.72 17.23 18.13
CA PRO A 55 -14.03 16.00 17.41
C PRO A 55 -13.18 15.90 16.13
N GLU A 56 -11.87 16.05 16.26
CA GLU A 56 -10.92 15.98 15.15
C GLU A 56 -9.82 14.98 15.49
N LEU A 57 -9.62 13.98 14.62
CA LEU A 57 -8.54 13.02 14.71
C LEU A 57 -7.47 13.38 13.69
N HIS A 58 -6.26 13.61 14.19
CA HIS A 58 -5.08 13.78 13.35
C HIS A 58 -4.35 12.45 13.25
N ILE A 59 -4.18 11.98 12.03
CA ILE A 59 -3.42 10.78 11.67
C ILE A 59 -2.18 11.26 10.93
N SER A 60 -1.03 11.16 11.59
CA SER A 60 0.24 11.51 10.95
C SER A 60 0.66 10.46 9.93
N GLU A 61 1.53 10.83 8.98
CA GLU A 61 2.16 9.92 8.02
C GLU A 61 2.75 8.67 8.70
N LYS A 62 3.39 8.84 9.85
CA LYS A 62 3.95 7.72 10.63
C LYS A 62 2.85 6.78 11.12
N GLU A 63 1.75 7.32 11.65
CA GLU A 63 0.64 6.52 12.15
C GLU A 63 -0.09 5.83 11.00
N LEU A 64 -0.27 6.50 9.88
CA LEU A 64 -0.81 5.89 8.66
C LEU A 64 0.09 4.72 8.20
N ASN A 65 1.40 4.92 8.14
CA ASN A 65 2.35 3.87 7.78
C ASN A 65 2.27 2.67 8.73
N ASP A 66 2.25 2.92 10.04
CA ASP A 66 2.16 1.85 11.04
C ASP A 66 0.80 1.12 10.96
N LEU A 67 -0.31 1.82 10.68
CA LEU A 67 -1.64 1.23 10.50
C LEU A 67 -1.70 0.31 9.28
N LEU A 68 -1.20 0.81 8.15
CA LEU A 68 -1.18 0.06 6.89
C LEU A 68 -0.22 -1.14 6.98
N LYS A 69 0.95 -0.99 7.62
CA LYS A 69 1.86 -2.11 7.92
C LYS A 69 1.18 -3.17 8.77
N LYS A 70 0.43 -2.78 9.81
CA LYS A 70 -0.31 -3.73 10.65
C LYS A 70 -1.32 -4.54 9.83
N GLN A 71 -2.14 -3.87 9.02
CA GLN A 71 -3.12 -4.53 8.16
C GLN A 71 -2.46 -5.45 7.12
N LEU A 72 -1.31 -5.05 6.58
CA LEU A 72 -0.55 -5.84 5.64
C LEU A 72 0.14 -7.04 6.32
N ALA A 73 0.62 -6.89 7.55
CA ALA A 73 1.20 -7.98 8.33
C ALA A 73 0.17 -9.08 8.65
N GLU A 74 -1.08 -8.69 8.92
CA GLU A 74 -2.20 -9.62 9.10
C GLU A 74 -2.51 -10.43 7.82
N ARG A 75 -2.08 -9.93 6.65
CA ARG A 75 -2.31 -10.53 5.32
C ARG A 75 -1.03 -10.60 4.49
N ALA A 76 0.10 -10.89 5.13
CA ALA A 76 1.42 -10.84 4.48
C ALA A 76 1.55 -11.91 3.38
N GLN A 77 0.82 -13.02 3.50
CA GLN A 77 0.71 -14.04 2.46
C GLN A 77 -0.34 -13.62 1.42
N LEU A 78 0.10 -13.16 0.25
CA LEU A 78 -0.80 -12.74 -0.84
C LEU A 78 -1.31 -13.93 -1.66
N SER A 79 -0.45 -14.93 -1.86
CA SER A 79 -0.76 -16.19 -2.53
C SER A 79 0.19 -17.26 -1.98
N PRO A 80 -0.02 -18.58 -2.21
CA PRO A 80 0.84 -19.64 -1.65
C PRO A 80 2.34 -19.43 -1.91
N ASP A 81 2.68 -18.81 -3.03
CA ASP A 81 4.05 -18.57 -3.45
C ASP A 81 4.53 -17.13 -3.23
N VAL A 82 3.68 -16.18 -2.84
CA VAL A 82 4.05 -14.76 -2.71
C VAL A 82 3.81 -14.24 -1.30
N VAL A 83 4.89 -13.78 -0.68
CA VAL A 83 4.91 -13.22 0.68
C VAL A 83 5.41 -11.78 0.64
N VAL A 84 4.76 -10.90 1.38
CA VAL A 84 5.26 -9.56 1.67
C VAL A 84 6.28 -9.66 2.81
N GLU A 85 7.53 -9.26 2.55
CA GLU A 85 8.58 -9.20 3.57
C GLU A 85 8.65 -7.82 4.25
N GLY A 86 8.23 -6.77 3.56
CA GLY A 86 8.30 -5.41 4.07
C GLY A 86 7.46 -4.42 3.30
N ALA A 87 7.09 -3.32 3.96
CA ALA A 87 6.40 -2.22 3.32
C ALA A 87 6.77 -0.86 3.91
N ARG A 88 6.52 0.20 3.16
CA ARG A 88 6.63 1.58 3.63
C ARG A 88 5.62 2.42 2.87
N PHE A 89 4.90 3.28 3.58
CA PHE A 89 3.88 4.14 3.01
C PHE A 89 4.28 5.59 3.22
N GLU A 90 4.32 6.35 2.13
CA GLU A 90 4.47 7.81 2.17
C GLU A 90 3.13 8.47 1.82
N GLN A 91 2.73 9.46 2.60
CA GLN A 91 1.59 10.31 2.29
C GLN A 91 2.09 11.68 1.85
N ARG A 92 1.52 12.20 0.76
CA ARG A 92 1.67 13.60 0.32
C ARG A 92 0.33 14.16 -0.11
N GLY A 93 -0.28 14.96 0.76
CA GLY A 93 -1.65 15.42 0.54
C GLY A 93 -2.58 14.22 0.41
N ASN A 94 -3.33 14.18 -0.70
CA ASN A 94 -4.25 13.08 -1.01
C ASN A 94 -3.61 11.92 -1.78
N ARG A 95 -2.28 11.92 -1.97
CA ARG A 95 -1.54 10.83 -2.62
C ARG A 95 -0.87 9.96 -1.56
N ILE A 96 -0.97 8.65 -1.73
CA ILE A 96 -0.26 7.64 -0.93
C ILE A 96 0.61 6.82 -1.86
N THR A 97 1.91 6.75 -1.59
CA THR A 97 2.84 5.87 -2.29
C THR A 97 3.20 4.69 -1.38
N ALA A 98 2.88 3.48 -1.82
CA ALA A 98 3.22 2.24 -1.13
C ALA A 98 4.47 1.63 -1.76
N TYR A 99 5.52 1.45 -0.99
CA TYR A 99 6.71 0.67 -1.33
C TYR A 99 6.61 -0.69 -0.66
N VAL A 100 6.80 -1.77 -1.42
CA VAL A 100 6.59 -3.15 -0.94
C VAL A 100 7.75 -4.04 -1.39
N ASN A 101 8.27 -4.83 -0.47
CA ASN A 101 9.20 -5.91 -0.75
C ASN A 101 8.43 -7.23 -0.74
N LEU A 102 8.55 -7.97 -1.85
CA LEU A 102 7.88 -9.22 -2.09
C LEU A 102 8.91 -10.35 -2.25
N LYS A 103 8.54 -11.54 -1.82
CA LYS A 103 9.27 -12.77 -2.04
C LYS A 103 8.37 -13.79 -2.72
N ALA A 104 8.73 -14.17 -3.94
CA ALA A 104 8.03 -15.15 -4.74
C ALA A 104 8.79 -16.49 -4.77
N ALA A 105 8.05 -17.61 -4.64
CA ALA A 105 8.55 -18.98 -4.63
C ALA A 105 9.77 -19.20 -3.70
N GLY A 106 9.83 -18.46 -2.60
CA GLY A 106 10.93 -18.53 -1.62
C GLY A 106 12.29 -18.01 -2.06
N LEU A 107 12.48 -17.63 -3.33
CA LEU A 107 13.80 -17.32 -3.92
C LEU A 107 13.85 -15.97 -4.64
N ILE A 108 12.73 -15.50 -5.17
CA ILE A 108 12.69 -14.31 -6.02
C ILE A 108 12.27 -13.12 -5.18
N ALA A 109 13.23 -12.26 -4.82
CA ALA A 109 12.95 -11.00 -4.15
C ALA A 109 12.64 -9.91 -5.19
N ALA A 110 11.52 -9.21 -5.02
CA ALA A 110 11.07 -8.12 -5.88
C ALA A 110 10.69 -6.88 -5.07
N GLY A 111 11.05 -5.70 -5.57
CA GLY A 111 10.61 -4.41 -5.04
C GLY A 111 9.54 -3.78 -5.93
N LEU A 112 8.40 -3.40 -5.35
CA LEU A 112 7.29 -2.75 -6.03
C LEU A 112 7.00 -1.40 -5.37
N SER A 113 6.68 -0.39 -6.17
CA SER A 113 6.07 0.86 -5.69
C SER A 113 4.73 1.07 -6.38
N ALA A 114 3.70 1.46 -5.63
CA ALA A 114 2.39 1.78 -6.17
C ALA A 114 1.89 3.12 -5.64
N ASP A 115 1.44 3.98 -6.55
CA ASP A 115 0.88 5.29 -6.27
C ASP A 115 -0.66 5.19 -6.25
N PHE A 116 -1.27 5.71 -5.18
CA PHE A 116 -2.71 5.77 -4.97
C PHE A 116 -3.13 7.22 -4.73
N THR A 117 -4.32 7.58 -5.19
CA THR A 117 -4.98 8.84 -4.86
C THR A 117 -6.22 8.55 -4.04
N VAL A 118 -6.38 9.24 -2.93
CA VAL A 118 -7.51 9.07 -2.02
C VAL A 118 -8.43 10.27 -2.12
N GLU A 119 -9.73 10.04 -2.08
CA GLU A 119 -10.75 11.07 -2.16
C GLU A 119 -11.88 10.79 -1.16
N TRP A 120 -12.31 11.81 -0.43
CA TRP A 120 -13.47 11.72 0.44
C TRP A 120 -14.73 12.13 -0.31
N LYS A 121 -15.62 11.17 -0.57
CA LYS A 121 -16.97 11.39 -1.11
C LYS A 121 -18.00 10.89 -0.10
N PRO A 122 -18.40 11.71 0.88
CA PRO A 122 -19.21 11.26 2.01
C PRO A 122 -20.40 10.38 1.57
N PRO A 123 -20.62 9.21 2.19
CA PRO A 123 -19.91 8.63 3.34
C PRO A 123 -18.71 7.73 2.98
N LYS A 124 -18.27 7.75 1.72
CA LYS A 124 -17.28 6.83 1.15
C LYS A 124 -15.90 7.48 1.05
N LEU A 125 -14.88 6.69 1.36
CA LEU A 125 -13.50 6.97 1.00
C LEU A 125 -13.18 6.20 -0.29
N ILE A 126 -12.82 6.91 -1.36
CA ILE A 126 -12.47 6.31 -2.64
C ILE A 126 -10.95 6.29 -2.77
N VAL A 127 -10.39 5.11 -3.01
CA VAL A 127 -8.96 4.90 -3.26
C VAL A 127 -8.80 4.53 -4.72
N ASN A 128 -8.22 5.43 -5.50
CA ASN A 128 -7.94 5.24 -6.92
C ASN A 128 -6.48 4.84 -7.13
N PRO A 129 -6.20 3.67 -7.71
CA PRO A 129 -4.85 3.32 -8.13
C PRO A 129 -4.43 4.20 -9.31
N ALA A 130 -3.21 4.73 -9.27
CA ALA A 130 -2.67 5.59 -10.32
C ALA A 130 -1.62 4.84 -11.16
N GLU A 131 -0.56 4.35 -10.53
CA GLU A 131 0.54 3.69 -11.23
C GLU A 131 1.22 2.67 -10.32
N ALA A 132 1.70 1.56 -10.88
CA ALA A 132 2.61 0.65 -10.21
C ALA A 132 3.93 0.59 -10.98
N ARG A 133 5.06 0.50 -10.27
CA ARG A 133 6.41 0.43 -10.85
C ARG A 133 7.26 -0.62 -10.16
N ILE A 134 8.11 -1.29 -10.94
CA ILE A 134 9.23 -2.10 -10.45
C ILE A 134 10.50 -1.35 -10.83
N ARG A 135 11.18 -0.77 -9.83
CA ARG A 135 12.23 0.22 -10.04
C ARG A 135 11.76 1.35 -10.98
N SER A 136 12.43 1.55 -12.12
CA SER A 136 12.08 2.59 -13.10
C SER A 136 11.09 2.12 -14.18
N LEU A 137 10.62 0.88 -14.13
CA LEU A 137 9.70 0.34 -15.14
C LEU A 137 8.27 0.39 -14.62
N SER A 138 7.40 1.09 -15.33
CA SER A 138 5.96 1.07 -15.08
C SER A 138 5.40 -0.32 -15.39
N VAL A 139 4.63 -0.85 -14.45
CA VAL A 139 3.92 -2.12 -14.61
C VAL A 139 2.63 -1.83 -15.40
N PRO A 140 2.40 -2.50 -16.53
CA PRO A 140 1.16 -2.33 -17.28
C PRO A 140 -0.06 -2.64 -16.41
N ALA A 141 -1.11 -1.81 -16.49
CA ALA A 141 -2.36 -2.04 -15.77
C ALA A 141 -3.02 -3.39 -16.10
N SER A 142 -2.74 -3.94 -17.30
CA SER A 142 -3.20 -5.28 -17.69
C SER A 142 -2.56 -6.41 -16.88
N TRP A 143 -1.39 -6.19 -16.28
CA TRP A 143 -0.70 -7.19 -15.46
C TRP A 143 -1.12 -7.12 -13.99
N LEU A 144 -1.51 -5.93 -13.52
CA LEU A 144 -2.03 -5.68 -12.18
C LEU A 144 -3.33 -4.89 -12.30
N PRO A 145 -4.47 -5.58 -12.52
CA PRO A 145 -5.78 -4.93 -12.49
C PRO A 145 -6.10 -4.56 -11.05
N ILE A 146 -5.67 -3.36 -10.64
CA ILE A 146 -6.04 -2.77 -9.36
C ILE A 146 -7.29 -1.94 -9.64
N GLU A 147 -8.42 -2.36 -9.08
CA GLU A 147 -9.66 -1.62 -9.20
C GLU A 147 -9.73 -0.51 -8.13
N PRO A 148 -10.41 0.61 -8.40
CA PRO A 148 -10.74 1.57 -7.36
C PRO A 148 -11.46 0.90 -6.19
N LEU A 149 -11.00 1.17 -4.97
CA LEU A 149 -11.61 0.65 -3.75
C LEU A 149 -12.49 1.72 -3.11
N GLU A 150 -13.75 1.39 -2.90
CA GLU A 150 -14.67 2.22 -2.13
C GLU A 150 -14.83 1.66 -0.71
N ILE A 151 -14.46 2.45 0.30
CA ILE A 151 -14.58 2.07 1.70
C ILE A 151 -15.69 2.91 2.33
N ASN A 152 -16.76 2.26 2.78
CA ASN A 152 -17.81 2.92 3.55
C ASN A 152 -17.37 3.08 5.02
N LEU A 153 -16.79 4.22 5.35
CA LEU A 153 -16.28 4.45 6.71
C LEU A 153 -17.40 4.55 7.75
N ALA A 154 -18.65 4.81 7.34
CA ALA A 154 -19.78 4.86 8.27
C ALA A 154 -20.10 3.49 8.90
N GLU A 155 -19.81 2.38 8.20
CA GLU A 155 -20.05 1.02 8.72
C GLU A 155 -19.06 0.62 9.81
N ALA A 156 -17.86 1.21 9.81
CA ALA A 156 -16.83 0.97 10.80
C ALA A 156 -16.98 1.83 12.07
N LEU A 157 -17.93 2.77 12.08
CA LEU A 157 -18.13 3.71 13.17
C LEU A 157 -19.33 3.33 14.05
N PRO A 158 -19.26 3.61 15.37
CA PRO A 158 -20.44 3.50 16.23
C PRO A 158 -21.57 4.42 15.75
N SER A 159 -22.83 3.99 15.92
CA SER A 159 -24.03 4.71 15.45
C SER A 159 -24.16 6.17 15.93
N LEU A 160 -23.51 6.51 17.05
CA LEU A 160 -23.52 7.83 17.67
C LEU A 160 -22.50 8.81 17.05
N VAL A 161 -21.60 8.34 16.17
CA VAL A 161 -20.51 9.15 15.60
C VAL A 161 -20.49 9.01 14.08
N GLY A 162 -20.52 10.13 13.37
CA GLY A 162 -20.34 10.17 11.92
C GLY A 162 -19.09 10.94 11.53
N ILE A 163 -18.55 10.67 10.35
CA ILE A 163 -17.51 11.54 9.75
C ILE A 163 -18.22 12.71 9.08
N GLN A 164 -17.79 13.92 9.42
CA GLN A 164 -18.22 15.15 8.78
C GLN A 164 -17.33 15.44 7.56
N GLU A 165 -16.03 15.37 7.74
CA GLU A 165 -15.04 15.75 6.73
C GLU A 165 -13.75 14.94 6.91
N ILE A 166 -13.07 14.66 5.81
CA ILE A 166 -11.67 14.20 5.80
C ILE A 166 -10.87 15.19 4.98
N ARG A 167 -9.84 15.77 5.60
CA ARG A 167 -8.89 16.66 4.95
C ARG A 167 -7.56 15.95 4.82
N PHE A 168 -7.00 15.98 3.61
CA PHE A 168 -5.69 15.42 3.31
C PHE A 168 -4.67 16.56 3.29
N GLU A 169 -3.93 16.70 4.37
CA GLU A 169 -2.83 17.64 4.47
C GLU A 169 -1.53 17.00 3.98
N GLU A 170 -0.47 17.80 3.83
CA GLU A 170 0.77 17.35 3.20
C GLU A 170 1.34 16.08 3.87
N ARG A 171 1.28 15.97 5.20
CA ARG A 171 1.81 14.80 5.95
C ARG A 171 0.86 14.27 7.02
N ASP A 172 -0.39 14.73 7.00
CA ASP A 172 -1.39 14.40 8.01
C ASP A 172 -2.75 14.21 7.35
N ILE A 173 -3.57 13.31 7.89
CA ILE A 173 -4.98 13.17 7.55
C ILE A 173 -5.77 13.66 8.76
N VAL A 174 -6.63 14.65 8.54
CA VAL A 174 -7.52 15.17 9.57
C VAL A 174 -8.93 14.67 9.33
N VAL A 175 -9.46 13.92 10.27
CA VAL A 175 -10.83 13.39 10.23
C VAL A 175 -11.67 14.16 11.24
N ALA A 176 -12.60 14.98 10.74
CA ALA A 176 -13.57 15.68 11.55
C ALA A 176 -14.81 14.80 11.75
N PHE A 177 -15.26 14.66 13.00
CA PHE A 177 -16.42 13.89 13.38
C PHE A 177 -17.59 14.78 13.78
N LYS A 178 -18.79 14.28 13.53
CA LYS A 178 -20.04 14.81 14.07
C LYS A 178 -20.65 13.80 15.03
N LEU A 179 -21.24 14.28 16.12
CA LEU A 179 -21.99 13.46 17.06
C LEU A 179 -23.44 13.38 16.57
N ASN A 180 -23.87 12.20 16.17
CA ASN A 180 -25.26 11.93 15.81
C ASN A 180 -25.99 11.52 17.10
N GLY A 181 -26.53 12.50 17.83
CA GLY A 181 -27.39 12.25 19.00
C GLY A 181 -26.82 12.72 20.34
N LEU A 182 -26.61 14.02 20.49
CA LEU A 182 -26.58 14.73 21.79
C LEU A 182 -26.73 16.24 21.52
N LEU A 183 -27.93 16.65 21.12
CA LEU A 183 -28.62 17.91 21.45
C LEU A 183 -30.03 17.82 20.81
N PRO A 184 -31.11 18.14 21.54
CA PRO A 184 -32.47 18.27 21.00
C PRO A 184 -32.61 19.41 20.01
#